data_AF-A0A973AFJ3-F1
#
_entry.id   AF-A0A973AFJ3-F1
#
_cell.length_a   1.000
_cell.length_b   1.000
_cell.length_c   1.000
_cell.angle_alpha   90.00
_cell.angle_beta   90.00
_cell.angle_gamma   90.00
#
_symmetry.space_group_name_H-M   'P 1'
#
loop_
_entity.id
_entity.type
_entity.pdbx_description
1 polymer ?
#
loop_
_entity_poly.entity_id
_entity_poly.type
_entity_poly.pdbx_seq_one_letter_code
_entity_poly.pdbx_strand_id
1 'polypeptide(L)'
;MSSDKKDPEMICALTADEHDVLQRGLRSLPLTMPPRNVWLRIKEQAEAEGLFTQPAPRNYSRWYAGVGLAAAVLMVAVLMPGGQVAIDPRTVVPQGATSNPTDLSNLRALQVQSRELERDLRSLPAEPRVARAGTVATMSDIESRIAAIDYQLGDTTAEWADGDKEIFWRERVRLMKLLLQLRYAQAQRAAF
;
A
#
# COMPACT_ATOMS: atom_id res chain seq x y z
N MET A 1 -49.05 14.73 -17.20
CA MET A 1 -48.50 13.39 -16.97
C MET A 1 -47.22 13.25 -17.79
N SER A 2 -46.06 13.48 -17.18
CA SER A 2 -44.76 13.17 -17.77
C SER A 2 -44.14 12.08 -16.90
N SER A 3 -44.03 10.87 -17.44
CA SER A 3 -43.45 9.75 -16.71
C SER A 3 -41.94 9.86 -16.81
N ASP A 4 -41.33 10.36 -15.73
CA ASP A 4 -39.90 10.31 -15.47
C ASP A 4 -39.49 8.84 -15.30
N LYS A 5 -39.10 8.19 -16.39
CA LYS A 5 -38.44 6.88 -16.34
C LYS A 5 -36.99 7.13 -15.93
N LYS A 6 -36.75 7.10 -14.63
CA LYS A 6 -35.38 6.95 -14.09
C LYS A 6 -34.82 5.63 -14.61
N ASP A 7 -33.77 5.71 -15.41
CA ASP A 7 -32.97 4.57 -15.82
C ASP A 7 -32.47 3.83 -14.56
N PRO A 8 -32.74 2.52 -14.42
CA PRO A 8 -32.23 1.76 -13.30
C PRO A 8 -30.71 1.69 -13.38
N GLU A 9 -30.09 2.31 -12.40
CA GLU A 9 -28.73 2.14 -11.92
C GLU A 9 -28.11 0.81 -12.36
N MET A 10 -27.18 0.87 -13.32
CA MET A 10 -26.47 -0.26 -13.92
C MET A 10 -25.49 -0.88 -12.92
N ILE A 11 -26.00 -1.56 -11.90
CA ILE A 11 -25.19 -2.41 -11.03
C ILE A 11 -25.11 -3.77 -11.71
N CYS A 12 -24.02 -4.04 -12.42
CA CYS A 12 -23.65 -5.39 -12.87
C CYS A 12 -23.32 -6.27 -11.65
N ALA A 13 -24.32 -6.68 -10.89
CA ALA A 13 -24.20 -7.73 -9.90
C ALA A 13 -24.58 -9.05 -10.56
N LEU A 14 -23.59 -9.78 -11.07
CA LEU A 14 -23.78 -11.19 -11.38
C LEU A 14 -24.01 -11.95 -10.07
N THR A 15 -25.00 -12.84 -10.06
CA THR A 15 -25.17 -13.82 -8.99
C THR A 15 -24.02 -14.83 -8.99
N ALA A 16 -23.81 -15.55 -7.88
CA ALA A 16 -22.71 -16.51 -7.75
C ALA A 16 -22.76 -17.61 -8.83
N ASP A 17 -23.96 -18.09 -9.18
CA ASP A 17 -24.14 -19.11 -10.20
C ASP A 17 -23.82 -18.58 -11.61
N GLU A 18 -24.22 -17.33 -11.90
CA GLU A 18 -23.90 -16.69 -13.19
C GLU A 18 -22.40 -16.43 -13.33
N HIS A 19 -21.71 -16.10 -12.23
CA HIS A 19 -20.26 -15.99 -12.20
C HIS A 19 -19.58 -17.34 -12.54
N ASP A 20 -20.04 -18.44 -11.95
CA ASP A 20 -19.48 -19.78 -12.21
C ASP A 20 -19.72 -20.26 -13.65
N VAL A 21 -20.86 -19.88 -14.25
CA VAL A 21 -21.14 -20.10 -15.67
C VAL A 21 -20.19 -19.27 -16.55
N LEU A 22 -20.03 -17.98 -16.26
CA LEU A 22 -19.14 -17.08 -17.00
C LEU A 22 -17.69 -17.56 -16.92
N GLN A 23 -17.22 -17.94 -15.73
CA GLN A 23 -15.86 -18.41 -15.52
C GLN A 23 -15.56 -19.68 -16.32
N ARG A 24 -16.52 -20.61 -16.39
CA ARG A 24 -16.39 -21.80 -17.25
C ARG A 24 -16.33 -21.44 -18.73
N GLY A 25 -17.15 -20.50 -19.18
CA GLY A 25 -17.13 -19.98 -20.54
C GLY A 25 -15.77 -19.35 -20.90
N LEU A 26 -15.25 -18.48 -20.05
CA LEU A 26 -13.95 -17.82 -20.24
C LEU A 26 -12.79 -18.83 -20.29
N ARG A 27 -12.82 -19.87 -19.44
CA ARG A 27 -11.81 -20.95 -19.46
C ARG A 27 -11.87 -21.81 -20.72
N SER A 28 -13.02 -21.86 -21.39
CA SER A 28 -13.20 -22.64 -22.62
C SER A 28 -12.75 -21.89 -23.89
N LEU A 29 -12.38 -20.61 -23.78
CA LEU A 29 -11.93 -19.83 -24.92
C LEU A 29 -10.62 -20.39 -25.49
N PRO A 30 -10.48 -20.45 -26.82
CA PRO A 30 -9.24 -20.87 -27.44
C PRO A 30 -8.12 -19.89 -27.10
N LEU A 31 -6.96 -20.42 -26.72
CA LEU A 31 -5.72 -19.65 -26.55
C LEU A 31 -5.22 -19.19 -27.94
N THR A 32 -5.81 -18.12 -28.44
CA THR A 32 -5.36 -17.45 -29.66
C THR A 32 -4.31 -16.41 -29.28
N MET A 33 -3.21 -16.37 -30.00
CA MET A 33 -2.21 -15.32 -29.79
C MET A 33 -2.78 -14.00 -30.33
N PRO A 34 -3.01 -12.98 -29.49
CA PRO A 34 -3.53 -11.71 -29.97
C PRO A 34 -2.51 -11.08 -30.93
N PRO A 35 -2.96 -10.48 -32.04
CA PRO A 35 -2.06 -9.80 -32.97
C PRO A 35 -1.37 -8.63 -32.25
N ARG A 36 -0.06 -8.48 -32.47
CA ARG A 36 0.81 -7.54 -31.73
C ARG A 36 0.31 -6.09 -31.73
N ASN A 37 -0.41 -5.67 -32.77
CA ASN A 37 -0.92 -4.31 -32.94
C ASN A 37 -2.15 -3.97 -32.07
N VAL A 38 -2.88 -4.95 -31.55
CA VAL A 38 -4.03 -4.71 -30.67
C VAL A 38 -3.56 -4.18 -29.32
N TRP A 39 -2.49 -4.76 -28.77
CA TRP A 39 -1.89 -4.29 -27.52
C TRP A 39 -1.30 -2.89 -27.62
N LEU A 40 -0.72 -2.54 -28.76
CA LEU A 40 -0.22 -1.18 -29.00
C LEU A 40 -1.37 -0.15 -28.95
N ARG A 41 -2.51 -0.45 -29.59
CA ARG A 41 -3.70 0.42 -29.53
C ARG A 41 -4.31 0.51 -28.14
N ILE A 42 -4.40 -0.60 -27.41
CA ILE A 42 -4.90 -0.60 -26.02
C ILE A 42 -3.98 0.26 -25.14
N LYS A 43 -2.67 0.16 -25.36
CA LYS A 43 -1.69 0.98 -24.65
C LYS A 43 -1.86 2.47 -24.99
N GLU A 44 -1.91 2.83 -26.27
CA GLU A 44 -2.13 4.20 -26.71
C GLU A 44 -3.44 4.79 -26.16
N GLN A 45 -4.52 4.00 -26.16
CA GLN A 45 -5.80 4.41 -25.61
C GLN A 45 -5.74 4.60 -24.10
N ALA A 46 -5.10 3.69 -23.37
CA ALA A 46 -4.93 3.81 -21.92
C ALA A 46 -3.98 4.95 -21.52
N GLU A 47 -3.00 5.29 -22.34
CA GLU A 47 -2.16 6.49 -22.18
C GLU A 47 -2.98 7.76 -22.44
N ALA A 48 -3.81 7.78 -23.49
CA ALA A 48 -4.69 8.90 -23.82
C ALA A 48 -5.78 9.14 -22.76
N GLU A 49 -6.30 8.06 -22.16
CA GLU A 49 -7.26 8.09 -21.06
C GLU A 49 -6.60 8.33 -19.69
N GLY A 50 -5.26 8.43 -19.65
CA GLY A 50 -4.51 8.66 -18.41
C GLY A 50 -4.57 7.50 -17.40
N LEU A 51 -4.98 6.31 -17.83
CA LEU A 51 -5.02 5.10 -17.01
C LEU A 51 -3.60 4.68 -16.58
N PHE A 52 -2.61 4.99 -17.41
CA PHE A 52 -1.22 4.92 -17.03
C PHE A 52 -0.78 6.26 -16.45
N THR A 53 -1.00 6.44 -15.16
CA THR A 53 -0.29 7.47 -14.41
C THR A 53 1.18 7.09 -14.42
N GLN A 54 1.96 7.66 -15.34
CA GLN A 54 3.41 7.68 -15.17
C GLN A 54 3.65 8.35 -13.81
N PRO A 55 4.27 7.67 -12.83
CA PRO A 55 4.71 8.38 -11.64
C PRO A 55 5.60 9.50 -12.15
N ALA A 56 5.16 10.75 -11.93
CA ALA A 56 5.98 11.90 -12.28
C ALA A 56 7.39 11.60 -11.74
N PRO A 57 8.46 11.76 -12.55
CA PRO A 57 9.80 11.56 -12.05
C PRO A 57 9.92 12.49 -10.84
N ARG A 58 9.93 11.89 -9.65
CA ARG A 58 10.23 12.62 -8.42
C ARG A 58 11.67 13.05 -8.59
N ASN A 59 11.86 14.26 -9.10
CA ASN A 59 13.15 14.92 -9.14
C ASN A 59 13.60 15.11 -7.70
N TYR A 60 14.30 14.11 -7.15
CA TYR A 60 14.98 14.14 -5.85
C TYR A 60 16.14 15.16 -5.80
N SER A 61 16.22 16.11 -6.74
CA SER A 61 17.36 17.00 -6.94
C SER A 61 17.12 18.46 -6.55
N ARG A 62 15.97 18.80 -5.93
CA ARG A 62 15.73 20.17 -5.44
C ARG A 62 15.29 20.20 -3.98
N TRP A 63 16.15 19.71 -3.08
CA TRP A 63 16.04 20.04 -1.66
C TRP A 63 17.36 20.36 -0.96
N TYR A 64 18.36 20.81 -1.71
CA TYR A 64 19.58 21.41 -1.14
C TYR A 64 20.00 22.69 -1.87
N ALA A 65 19.05 23.61 -2.05
CA ALA A 65 19.37 24.98 -2.41
C ALA A 65 18.46 25.91 -1.60
N GLY A 66 18.95 26.36 -0.46
CA GLY A 66 18.23 27.31 0.39
C GLY A 66 18.80 27.45 1.79
N VAL A 67 20.10 27.70 1.93
CA VAL A 67 20.61 28.39 3.12
C VAL A 67 20.27 29.86 2.95
N GLY A 68 19.51 30.44 3.88
CA GLY A 68 19.51 31.89 4.10
C GLY A 68 18.16 32.52 4.43
N LEU A 69 18.02 32.87 5.71
CA LEU A 69 17.31 34.05 6.23
C LEU A 69 15.79 34.12 6.02
N ALA A 70 15.03 33.78 7.08
CA ALA A 70 14.27 34.76 7.85
C ALA A 70 13.35 34.03 8.84
N ALA A 71 13.54 34.33 10.12
CA ALA A 71 12.53 34.09 11.14
C ALA A 71 11.28 34.95 10.81
N ALA A 72 10.13 34.31 10.63
CA ALA A 72 8.84 34.94 10.88
C ALA A 72 7.82 33.87 11.28
N VAL A 73 7.47 33.93 12.55
CA VAL A 73 6.41 33.20 13.23
C VAL A 73 5.07 33.47 12.54
N LEU A 74 4.34 32.41 12.19
CA LEU A 74 2.87 32.40 12.24
C LEU A 74 2.39 30.98 12.63
N MET A 75 2.39 30.72 13.94
CA MET A 75 1.69 29.60 14.54
C MET A 75 0.19 29.81 14.40
N VAL A 76 -0.49 28.94 13.64
CA VAL A 76 -1.93 28.75 13.77
C VAL A 76 -2.16 27.97 15.06
N ALA A 77 -2.67 28.67 16.08
CA ALA A 77 -3.06 28.10 17.36
C ALA A 77 -4.27 27.18 17.18
N VAL A 78 -4.07 25.88 17.33
CA VAL A 78 -5.15 24.96 17.75
C VAL A 78 -5.05 24.85 19.27
N LEU A 79 -6.04 25.44 19.95
CA LEU A 79 -6.26 25.32 21.38
C LEU A 79 -6.42 23.86 21.78
N MET A 80 -5.54 23.36 22.65
CA MET A 80 -5.86 22.25 23.54
C MET A 80 -5.20 22.54 24.91
N PRO A 81 -5.96 22.57 26.02
CA PRO A 81 -5.43 22.93 27.33
C PRO A 81 -4.90 21.69 28.05
N GLY A 82 -3.71 21.82 28.65
CA GLY A 82 -3.25 20.95 29.74
C GLY A 82 -1.98 20.16 29.44
N GLY A 83 -0.90 20.52 30.14
CA GLY A 83 0.29 19.67 30.31
C GLY A 83 1.59 20.32 29.84
N GLN A 84 2.17 21.18 30.66
CA GLN A 84 3.56 21.62 30.48
C GLN A 84 4.51 20.53 30.99
N VAL A 85 5.39 20.04 30.13
CA VAL A 85 6.64 19.41 30.55
C VAL A 85 7.77 20.24 29.96
N ALA A 86 8.47 20.96 30.83
CA ALA A 86 9.68 21.68 30.49
C ALA A 86 10.77 20.66 30.12
N ILE A 87 11.39 20.82 28.95
CA ILE A 87 12.64 20.13 28.62
C ILE A 87 13.65 21.20 28.21
N ASP A 88 14.68 21.30 29.05
CA ASP A 88 15.82 22.20 28.99
C ASP A 88 16.73 21.86 27.77
N PRO A 89 17.12 22.82 26.91
CA PRO A 89 17.91 22.52 25.73
C PRO A 89 19.40 22.73 26.01
N ARG A 90 20.11 21.70 26.47
CA ARG A 90 21.58 21.69 26.42
C ARG A 90 22.17 20.33 26.04
N THR A 91 22.99 20.39 24.98
CA THR A 91 24.11 19.51 24.61
C THR A 91 23.73 18.12 24.09
N VAL A 92 24.29 17.53 23.01
CA VAL A 92 25.67 17.45 22.49
C VAL A 92 25.60 17.03 21.00
N VAL A 93 26.53 17.50 20.15
CA VAL A 93 26.88 16.87 18.85
C VAL A 93 28.01 15.85 19.08
N PRO A 94 27.96 14.63 18.50
CA PRO A 94 29.09 14.16 17.68
C PRO A 94 28.62 13.40 16.41
N GLN A 95 29.12 13.72 15.22
CA GLN A 95 30.30 13.12 14.56
C GLN A 95 30.23 11.59 14.34
N GLY A 96 30.16 11.20 13.06
CA GLY A 96 30.56 9.87 12.54
C GLY A 96 29.68 8.69 12.96
N ALA A 97 28.56 8.46 12.29
CA ALA A 97 27.70 7.31 12.56
C ALA A 97 28.32 6.01 12.01
N THR A 98 28.95 5.25 12.89
CA THR A 98 29.00 3.79 12.77
C THR A 98 27.63 3.24 13.14
N SER A 99 27.03 2.40 12.30
CA SER A 99 25.74 1.74 12.56
C SER A 99 25.67 1.19 14.00
N ASN A 100 24.74 1.69 14.82
CA ASN A 100 24.66 1.31 16.23
C ASN A 100 24.19 -0.15 16.38
N PRO A 101 24.73 -0.91 17.35
CA PRO A 101 24.32 -2.30 17.57
C PRO A 101 22.84 -2.46 17.95
N THR A 102 22.23 -1.43 18.55
CA THR A 102 20.81 -1.38 18.91
C THR A 102 19.92 -1.38 17.65
N ASP A 103 20.25 -0.60 16.63
CA ASP A 103 19.45 -0.48 15.40
C ASP A 103 19.43 -1.81 14.63
N LEU A 104 20.58 -2.49 14.58
CA LEU A 104 20.69 -3.85 14.02
C LEU A 104 19.84 -4.87 14.80
N SER A 105 19.71 -4.73 16.11
CA SER A 105 18.88 -5.61 16.94
C SER A 105 17.38 -5.39 16.69
N ASN A 106 16.95 -4.13 16.56
CA ASN A 106 15.58 -3.75 16.24
C ASN A 106 15.17 -4.25 14.84
N LEU A 107 16.05 -4.07 13.86
CA LEU A 107 15.84 -4.55 12.50
C LEU A 107 15.66 -6.08 12.45
N ARG A 108 16.49 -6.84 13.17
CA ARG A 108 16.32 -8.31 13.26
C ARG A 108 15.00 -8.69 13.93
N ALA A 109 14.59 -7.98 14.98
CA ALA A 109 13.31 -8.22 15.64
C ALA A 109 12.13 -8.02 14.68
N LEU A 110 12.15 -6.95 13.87
CA LEU A 110 11.12 -6.69 12.86
C LEU A 110 11.10 -7.78 11.77
N GLN A 111 12.26 -8.25 11.31
CA GLN A 111 12.35 -9.35 10.35
C GLN A 111 11.76 -10.66 10.87
N VAL A 112 12.04 -10.99 12.14
CA VAL A 112 11.46 -12.17 12.79
C VAL A 112 9.94 -12.03 12.90
N GLN A 113 9.46 -10.87 13.36
CA GLN A 113 8.03 -10.59 13.47
C GLN A 113 7.32 -10.65 12.12
N SER A 114 7.95 -10.19 11.04
CA SER A 114 7.35 -10.26 9.70
C SER A 114 7.20 -11.72 9.24
N ARG A 115 8.20 -12.58 9.48
CA ARG A 115 8.13 -14.01 9.16
C ARG A 115 7.04 -14.74 9.95
N GLU A 116 6.81 -14.33 11.19
CA GLU A 116 5.72 -14.83 12.01
C GLU A 116 4.36 -14.44 11.42
N LEU A 117 4.15 -13.15 11.09
CA LEU A 117 2.93 -12.69 10.43
C LEU A 117 2.66 -13.37 9.08
N GLU A 118 3.71 -13.69 8.32
CA GLU A 118 3.56 -14.44 7.05
C GLU A 118 3.11 -15.88 7.29
N ARG A 119 3.57 -16.49 8.39
CA ARG A 119 3.13 -17.82 8.79
C ARG A 119 1.65 -17.78 9.21
N ASP A 120 1.28 -16.78 10.00
CA ASP A 120 -0.10 -16.60 10.47
C ASP A 120 -1.05 -16.35 9.29
N LEU A 121 -0.69 -15.47 8.36
CA LEU A 121 -1.47 -15.23 7.13
C LEU A 121 -1.67 -16.50 6.31
N ARG A 122 -0.65 -17.35 6.18
CA ARG A 122 -0.74 -18.64 5.47
C ARG A 122 -1.56 -19.69 6.20
N SER A 123 -1.74 -19.54 7.51
CA SER A 123 -2.55 -20.45 8.33
C SER A 123 -4.05 -20.15 8.24
N LEU A 124 -4.42 -18.95 7.76
CA LEU A 124 -5.81 -18.58 7.57
C LEU A 124 -6.46 -19.41 6.45
N PRO A 125 -7.78 -19.70 6.55
CA PRO A 125 -8.49 -20.40 5.49
C PRO A 125 -8.46 -19.62 4.18
N ALA A 126 -8.67 -20.34 3.07
CA ALA A 126 -8.76 -19.73 1.74
C ALA A 126 -9.85 -18.65 1.68
N GLU A 127 -9.70 -17.70 0.75
CA GLU A 127 -10.67 -16.62 0.56
C GLU A 127 -12.10 -17.16 0.34
N PRO A 128 -13.10 -16.51 0.96
CA PRO A 128 -14.50 -16.75 0.63
C PRO A 128 -14.75 -16.55 -0.87
N ARG A 129 -15.60 -17.40 -1.45
CA ARG A 129 -15.99 -17.28 -2.87
C ARG A 129 -16.67 -15.96 -3.20
N VAL A 130 -17.40 -15.39 -2.24
CA VAL A 130 -18.10 -14.11 -2.39
C VAL A 130 -17.64 -13.17 -1.28
N ALA A 131 -17.17 -11.99 -1.65
CA ALA A 131 -16.70 -10.98 -0.72
C ALA A 131 -17.16 -9.58 -1.15
N ARG A 132 -17.26 -8.66 -0.19
CA ARG A 132 -17.59 -7.26 -0.49
C ARG A 132 -16.46 -6.63 -1.30
N ALA A 133 -16.78 -6.11 -2.48
CA ALA A 133 -15.81 -5.50 -3.40
C ALA A 133 -14.92 -4.44 -2.72
N GLY A 134 -15.50 -3.56 -1.88
CA GLY A 134 -14.73 -2.55 -1.14
C GLY A 134 -13.68 -3.15 -0.18
N THR A 135 -13.98 -4.28 0.47
CA THR A 135 -13.02 -4.97 1.34
C THR A 135 -11.90 -5.61 0.54
N VAL A 136 -12.24 -6.27 -0.57
CA VAL A 136 -11.25 -6.86 -1.49
C VAL A 136 -10.33 -5.78 -2.07
N ALA A 137 -10.88 -4.63 -2.45
CA ALA A 137 -10.09 -3.49 -2.94
C ALA A 137 -9.12 -2.96 -1.87
N THR A 138 -9.55 -2.84 -0.60
CA THR A 138 -8.66 -2.44 0.49
C THR A 138 -7.57 -3.48 0.76
N MET A 139 -7.89 -4.78 0.72
CA MET A 139 -6.89 -5.84 0.86
C MET A 139 -5.84 -5.78 -0.26
N SER A 140 -6.29 -5.61 -1.51
CA SER A 140 -5.42 -5.51 -2.67
C SER A 140 -4.50 -4.29 -2.62
N ASP A 141 -4.99 -3.13 -2.14
CA ASP A 141 -4.14 -1.94 -1.91
C ASP A 141 -3.07 -2.20 -0.85
N ILE A 142 -3.41 -2.87 0.26
CA ILE A 142 -2.45 -3.22 1.31
C ILE A 142 -1.39 -4.19 0.76
N GLU A 143 -1.80 -5.24 0.05
CA GLU A 143 -0.88 -6.21 -0.55
C GLU A 143 0.05 -5.55 -1.59
N SER A 144 -0.48 -4.63 -2.39
CA SER A 144 0.31 -3.84 -3.35
C SER A 144 1.37 -2.98 -2.67
N ARG A 145 1.03 -2.34 -1.54
CA ARG A 145 1.99 -1.56 -0.74
C ARG A 145 3.05 -2.43 -0.10
N ILE A 146 2.69 -3.63 0.40
CA ILE A 146 3.65 -4.61 0.91
C ILE A 146 4.61 -5.02 -0.21
N ALA A 147 4.09 -5.34 -1.40
CA ALA A 147 4.93 -5.73 -2.55
C ALA A 147 5.90 -4.61 -2.97
N ALA A 148 5.46 -3.35 -2.92
CA ALA A 148 6.34 -2.20 -3.21
C ALA A 148 7.45 -2.06 -2.17
N ILE A 149 7.15 -2.27 -0.88
CA ILE A 149 8.15 -2.25 0.19
C ILE A 149 9.11 -3.44 0.04
N ASP A 150 8.61 -4.63 -0.28
CA ASP A 150 9.43 -5.82 -0.47
C ASP A 150 10.35 -5.69 -1.68
N TYR A 151 9.88 -5.06 -2.75
CA TYR A 151 10.71 -4.70 -3.90
C TYR A 151 11.85 -3.77 -3.49
N GLN A 152 11.55 -2.71 -2.74
CA GLN A 152 12.57 -1.77 -2.26
C GLN A 152 13.56 -2.46 -1.32
N LEU A 153 13.09 -3.23 -0.34
CA LEU A 153 13.94 -3.97 0.60
C LEU A 153 14.82 -5.02 -0.09
N GLY A 154 14.37 -5.57 -1.21
CA GLY A 154 15.11 -6.52 -2.03
C GLY A 154 16.15 -5.90 -2.96
N ASP A 155 16.12 -4.57 -3.16
CA ASP A 155 17.08 -3.86 -3.99
C ASP A 155 18.45 -3.79 -3.30
N THR A 156 19.39 -4.59 -3.80
CA THR A 156 20.78 -4.63 -3.31
C THR A 156 21.62 -3.48 -3.83
N THR A 157 21.14 -2.73 -4.83
CA THR A 157 21.85 -1.60 -5.44
C THR A 157 21.53 -0.27 -4.76
N ALA A 158 20.42 -0.22 -4.00
CA ALA A 158 20.05 0.95 -3.23
C ALA A 158 21.07 1.21 -2.10
N GLU A 159 21.63 2.41 -2.06
CA GLU A 159 22.29 2.93 -0.87
C GLU A 159 21.21 3.35 0.14
N TRP A 160 21.31 2.83 1.36
CA TRP A 160 20.37 3.11 2.43
C TRP A 160 21.02 4.05 3.42
N ALA A 161 20.33 5.12 3.83
CA ALA A 161 20.78 5.85 5.00
C ALA A 161 20.60 4.97 6.25
N ASP A 162 21.41 5.25 7.28
CA ASP A 162 21.28 4.57 8.56
C ASP A 162 19.84 4.72 9.10
N GLY A 163 19.20 3.59 9.42
CA GLY A 163 17.83 3.55 9.93
C GLY A 163 16.72 3.48 8.87
N ASP A 164 16.97 3.79 7.60
CA ASP A 164 15.94 3.75 6.55
C ASP A 164 15.34 2.34 6.40
N LYS A 165 16.21 1.31 6.41
CA LYS A 165 15.76 -0.09 6.37
C LYS A 165 14.82 -0.42 7.51
N GLU A 166 15.07 0.10 8.71
CA GLU A 166 14.22 -0.15 9.86
C GLU A 166 12.82 0.45 9.66
N ILE A 167 12.73 1.65 9.08
CA ILE A 167 11.46 2.31 8.77
C ILE A 167 10.64 1.45 7.81
N PHE A 168 11.24 0.95 6.73
CA PHE A 168 10.56 0.06 5.78
C PHE A 168 10.12 -1.26 6.41
N TRP A 169 10.96 -1.88 7.23
CA TRP A 169 10.58 -3.08 7.98
C TRP A 169 9.42 -2.83 8.95
N ARG A 170 9.40 -1.67 9.62
CA ARG A 170 8.32 -1.28 10.53
C ARG A 170 7.00 -1.08 9.78
N GLU A 171 7.05 -0.42 8.62
CA GLU A 171 5.87 -0.23 7.79
C GLU A 171 5.36 -1.55 7.21
N ARG A 172 6.26 -2.44 6.75
CA ARG A 172 5.88 -3.79 6.32
C ARG A 172 5.12 -4.54 7.40
N VAL A 173 5.67 -4.59 8.61
CA VAL A 173 5.04 -5.24 9.77
C VAL A 173 3.68 -4.62 10.07
N ARG A 174 3.56 -3.29 10.01
CA ARG A 174 2.29 -2.59 10.23
C ARG A 174 1.24 -3.01 9.19
N LEU A 175 1.59 -3.00 7.91
CA LEU A 175 0.68 -3.38 6.83
C LEU A 175 0.27 -4.85 6.91
N MET A 176 1.20 -5.73 7.24
CA MET A 176 0.90 -7.15 7.45
C MET A 176 -0.06 -7.40 8.62
N LYS A 177 0.10 -6.67 9.74
CA LYS A 177 -0.86 -6.73 10.86
C LYS A 177 -2.25 -6.29 10.43
N LEU A 178 -2.34 -5.20 9.65
CA LEU A 178 -3.62 -4.72 9.10
C LEU A 178 -4.25 -5.75 8.15
N LEU A 179 -3.45 -6.35 7.27
CA LEU A 179 -3.91 -7.41 6.37
C LEU A 179 -4.43 -8.61 7.16
N LEU A 180 -3.69 -9.06 8.17
CA LEU A 180 -4.08 -10.18 9.03
C LEU A 180 -5.41 -9.90 9.74
N GLN A 181 -5.58 -8.71 10.31
CA GLN A 181 -6.84 -8.29 10.94
C GLN A 181 -8.01 -8.31 9.95
N LEU A 182 -7.81 -7.79 8.74
CA LEU A 182 -8.86 -7.72 7.73
C LEU A 182 -9.24 -9.12 7.22
N ARG A 183 -8.25 -10.00 7.02
CA ARG A 183 -8.45 -11.41 6.64
C ARG A 183 -9.20 -12.18 7.71
N TYR A 184 -8.87 -11.98 8.99
CA TYR A 184 -9.58 -12.60 10.10
C TYR A 184 -11.05 -12.12 10.17
N ALA A 185 -11.27 -10.80 10.03
CA ALA A 185 -12.62 -10.24 10.00
C ALA A 185 -13.45 -10.75 8.81
N GLN A 186 -12.82 -10.97 7.64
CA GLN A 186 -13.47 -11.57 6.48
C GLN A 186 -13.83 -13.05 6.72
N ALA A 187 -12.90 -13.83 7.27
CA ALA A 187 -13.14 -15.24 7.60
C ALA A 187 -14.28 -15.40 8.61
N GLN A 188 -14.30 -14.54 9.64
CA GLN A 188 -15.34 -14.57 10.67
C GLN A 188 -16.73 -14.19 10.12
N ARG A 189 -16.81 -13.28 9.14
CA ARG A 189 -18.07 -12.94 8.47
C ARG A 189 -18.58 -14.03 7.53
N ALA A 190 -17.68 -14.82 6.93
CA ALA A 190 -18.07 -15.90 6.02
C ALA A 190 -18.57 -17.16 6.76
N ALA A 191 -18.35 -17.23 8.08
CA ALA A 191 -18.78 -18.35 8.92
C ALA A 191 -20.25 -18.25 9.41
N PHE A 192 -20.91 -17.12 9.19
CA PHE A 192 -22.31 -16.85 9.60
C PHE A 192 -23.14 -16.46 8.37
#